data_AF-A0A2N5SFJ9-F1
#
_entry.id   AF-A0A2N5SFJ9-F1
#
_cell.length_a   1.000
_cell.length_b   1.000
_cell.length_c   1.000
_cell.angle_alpha   90.00
_cell.angle_beta   90.00
_cell.angle_gamma   90.00
#
_symmetry.space_group_name_H-M   'P 1'
#
loop_
_entity.id
_entity.type
_entity.pdbx_description
1 polymer ?
#
loop_
_entity_poly.entity_id
_entity_poly.type
_entity_poly.pdbx_seq_one_letter_code
_entity_poly.pdbx_strand_id
1 'polypeptide(L)'
;MHDPMRYSHEGEEDVRGGNPVRLSAFLKALTGMKEKNLDLGPDILEEHKNNLWKNGMVFWNHFSDIYSTPDSEDLLKFLHPGMAVRCVSKKSTFNHLFTVYLKQENSDRLDEEHVTFCGVGVKDHITETDLIIRNREWTDTH
;
A
#
# COMPACT_ATOMS: atom_id res chain seq x y z
N MET A 1 -25.24 1.69 15.39
CA MET A 1 -24.83 0.32 15.02
C MET A 1 -24.92 0.24 13.52
N HIS A 2 -23.80 0.38 12.81
CA HIS A 2 -23.75 0.27 11.36
C HIS A 2 -23.25 -1.12 10.99
N ASP A 3 -24.04 -1.81 10.18
CA ASP A 3 -23.82 -3.16 9.66
C ASP A 3 -22.62 -3.13 8.69
N PRO A 4 -21.47 -3.73 9.02
CA PRO A 4 -20.35 -3.82 8.11
C PRO A 4 -20.65 -4.92 7.08
N MET A 5 -20.63 -4.51 5.80
CA MET A 5 -20.72 -5.33 4.59
C MET A 5 -20.78 -6.85 4.80
N ARG A 6 -21.91 -7.45 4.40
CA ARG A 6 -22.01 -8.89 4.12
C ARG A 6 -21.02 -9.28 3.03
N TYR A 7 -19.87 -9.83 3.43
CA TYR A 7 -19.02 -10.63 2.55
C TYR A 7 -19.74 -11.96 2.29
N SER A 8 -20.36 -12.10 1.13
CA SER A 8 -20.76 -13.40 0.60
C SER A 8 -19.50 -14.21 0.30
N HIS A 9 -19.30 -15.28 1.06
CA HIS A 9 -18.30 -16.33 0.84
C HIS A 9 -18.61 -17.08 -0.46
N GLU A 10 -18.19 -16.55 -1.61
CA GLU A 10 -18.18 -17.30 -2.86
C GLU A 10 -16.83 -17.09 -3.56
N GLY A 11 -15.96 -18.11 -3.44
CA GLY A 11 -14.69 -18.23 -4.15
C GLY A 11 -13.54 -17.43 -3.54
N GLU A 12 -12.51 -18.11 -3.03
CA GLU A 12 -11.15 -17.54 -2.99
C GLU A 12 -10.69 -17.35 -4.44
N GLU A 13 -11.18 -16.31 -5.12
CA GLU A 13 -10.45 -15.78 -6.26
C GLU A 13 -9.13 -15.27 -5.72
N ASP A 14 -8.02 -15.81 -6.24
CA ASP A 14 -6.70 -15.28 -5.97
C ASP A 14 -6.71 -13.78 -6.34
N VAL A 15 -6.70 -12.92 -5.33
CA VAL A 15 -6.72 -11.46 -5.44
C VAL A 15 -5.52 -10.95 -6.26
N ARG A 16 -4.52 -11.82 -6.51
CA ARG A 16 -3.36 -11.59 -7.38
C ARG A 16 -3.75 -11.72 -8.86
N GLY A 17 -4.39 -10.69 -9.38
CA GLY A 17 -4.62 -10.55 -10.81
C GLY A 17 -3.32 -10.25 -11.56
N GLY A 18 -2.82 -11.21 -12.35
CA GLY A 18 -1.81 -10.95 -13.38
C GLY A 18 -0.34 -11.04 -12.94
N ASN A 19 0.56 -10.55 -13.81
CA ASN A 19 2.01 -10.61 -13.56
C ASN A 19 2.45 -9.46 -12.64
N PRO A 20 3.23 -9.73 -11.59
CA PRO A 20 3.72 -8.67 -10.72
C PRO A 20 4.69 -7.76 -11.47
N VAL A 21 4.62 -6.46 -11.18
CA VAL A 21 5.47 -5.43 -11.76
C VAL A 21 6.35 -4.79 -10.70
N ARG A 22 7.46 -4.16 -11.12
CA ARG A 22 8.32 -3.42 -10.20
C ARG A 22 7.57 -2.25 -9.56
N LEU A 23 7.76 -2.04 -8.25
CA LEU A 23 7.19 -0.93 -7.51
C LEU A 23 7.45 0.43 -8.19
N SER A 24 8.67 0.67 -8.67
CA SER A 24 8.99 1.95 -9.33
C SER A 24 8.25 2.15 -10.66
N ALA A 25 8.04 1.08 -11.43
CA ALA A 25 7.23 1.13 -12.64
C ALA A 25 5.76 1.39 -12.30
N PHE A 26 5.26 0.75 -11.24
CA PHE A 26 3.90 0.96 -10.74
C PHE A 26 3.66 2.39 -10.31
N LEU A 27 4.49 2.91 -9.42
CA LEU A 27 4.38 4.28 -8.90
C LEU A 27 4.53 5.32 -10.02
N LYS A 28 5.39 5.07 -11.00
CA LYS A 28 5.49 5.94 -12.19
C LYS A 28 4.21 5.98 -13.00
N ALA A 29 3.56 4.84 -13.21
CA ALA A 29 2.28 4.78 -13.92
C ALA A 29 1.15 5.45 -13.11
N LEU A 30 1.13 5.25 -11.78
CA LEU A 30 0.11 5.81 -10.90
C LEU A 30 0.23 7.32 -10.70
N THR A 31 1.46 7.84 -10.56
CA THR A 31 1.72 9.25 -10.19
C THR A 31 2.22 10.11 -11.36
N GLY A 32 2.69 9.49 -12.44
CA GLY A 32 3.41 10.15 -13.53
C GLY A 32 4.87 10.53 -13.19
N MET A 33 5.34 10.29 -11.96
CA MET A 33 6.67 10.71 -11.51
C MET A 33 7.74 9.65 -11.79
N LYS A 34 8.98 10.09 -12.05
CA LYS A 34 10.14 9.18 -12.17
C LYS A 34 10.62 8.76 -10.79
N GLU A 35 11.23 7.59 -10.67
CA GLU A 35 11.78 7.02 -9.42
C GLU A 35 12.60 8.03 -8.60
N LYS A 36 13.54 8.74 -9.24
CA LYS A 36 14.37 9.77 -8.58
C LYS A 36 13.60 10.98 -7.98
N ASN A 37 12.33 11.14 -8.34
CA ASN A 37 11.45 12.20 -7.85
C ASN A 37 10.39 11.66 -6.87
N LEU A 38 10.34 10.34 -6.67
CA LEU A 38 9.44 9.71 -5.70
C LEU A 38 10.10 9.73 -4.33
N ASP A 39 9.37 10.21 -3.34
CA ASP A 39 9.76 10.18 -1.94
C ASP A 39 9.01 9.03 -1.24
N LEU A 40 9.75 8.06 -0.69
CA LEU A 40 9.18 6.96 0.09
C LEU A 40 8.90 7.35 1.55
N GLY A 41 9.13 8.62 1.90
CA GLY A 41 8.92 9.16 3.23
C GLY A 41 10.21 9.23 4.05
N PRO A 42 10.22 10.12 5.07
CA PRO A 42 11.40 10.42 5.86
C PRO A 42 11.76 9.31 6.87
N ASP A 43 10.77 8.54 7.34
CA ASP A 43 10.93 7.57 8.44
C ASP A 43 11.47 6.19 7.99
N ILE A 44 11.73 6.00 6.69
CA ILE A 44 12.27 4.74 6.16
C ILE A 44 13.80 4.87 6.04
N LEU A 45 14.53 3.94 6.64
CA LEU A 45 16.00 3.85 6.49
C LEU A 45 16.40 3.68 5.02
N GLU A 46 17.52 4.28 4.62
CA GLU A 46 17.99 4.23 3.22
C GLU A 46 18.23 2.80 2.71
N GLU A 47 18.66 1.87 3.57
CA GLU A 47 18.79 0.46 3.19
C GLU A 47 17.44 -0.18 2.82
N HIS A 48 16.38 0.15 3.56
CA HIS A 48 15.03 -0.34 3.29
C HIS A 48 14.43 0.32 2.05
N LYS A 49 14.69 1.61 1.82
CA LYS A 49 14.33 2.28 0.56
C LYS A 49 15.00 1.63 -0.63
N ASN A 50 16.31 1.36 -0.54
CA ASN A 50 17.06 0.68 -1.59
C ASN A 50 16.51 -0.73 -1.85
N ASN A 51 16.15 -1.46 -0.80
CA ASN A 51 15.52 -2.77 -0.94
C ASN A 51 14.14 -2.67 -1.63
N LEU A 52 13.31 -1.71 -1.27
CA LEU A 52 12.02 -1.46 -1.93
C LEU A 52 12.18 -1.14 -3.42
N TRP A 53 13.18 -0.34 -3.78
CA TRP A 53 13.45 -0.04 -5.20
C TRP A 53 13.98 -1.22 -5.98
N LYS A 54 14.84 -2.03 -5.37
CA LYS A 54 15.46 -3.19 -6.02
C LYS A 54 14.50 -4.37 -6.16
N ASN A 55 13.79 -4.68 -5.07
CA ASN A 55 13.10 -5.95 -4.87
C ASN A 55 11.58 -5.80 -4.67
N GLY A 56 11.06 -4.58 -4.56
CA GLY A 56 9.63 -4.32 -4.39
C GLY A 56 8.83 -4.65 -5.64
N MET A 57 7.84 -5.51 -5.48
CA MET A 57 6.92 -5.99 -6.52
C MET A 57 5.48 -5.72 -6.11
N VAL A 58 4.63 -5.35 -7.08
CA VAL A 58 3.22 -5.04 -6.86
C VAL A 58 2.39 -5.74 -7.93
N PHE A 59 1.26 -6.33 -7.56
CA PHE A 59 0.28 -6.82 -8.54
C PHE A 59 -0.58 -5.68 -9.06
N TRP A 60 -0.89 -5.70 -10.35
CA TRP A 60 -1.74 -4.67 -10.95
C TRP A 60 -3.21 -4.97 -10.63
N ASN A 61 -3.62 -4.59 -9.43
CA ASN A 61 -4.97 -4.86 -8.94
C ASN A 61 -5.91 -3.68 -9.18
N HIS A 62 -7.19 -4.00 -9.36
CA HIS A 62 -8.24 -2.99 -9.34
C HIS A 62 -8.36 -2.41 -7.92
N PHE A 63 -8.45 -1.08 -7.81
CA PHE A 63 -8.64 -0.43 -6.54
C PHE A 63 -10.10 -0.52 -6.09
N SER A 64 -10.33 -1.09 -4.91
CA SER A 64 -11.62 -1.05 -4.24
C SER A 64 -11.77 0.24 -3.45
N ASP A 65 -12.93 0.89 -3.57
CA ASP A 65 -13.20 2.14 -2.87
C ASP A 65 -13.57 1.89 -1.40
N ILE A 66 -12.89 2.61 -0.50
CA ILE A 66 -13.31 2.73 0.90
C ILE A 66 -13.65 4.18 1.22
N TYR A 67 -14.68 4.34 2.06
CA TYR A 67 -15.24 5.64 2.43
C TYR A 67 -14.92 6.05 3.87
N SER A 68 -14.33 5.16 4.65
CA SER A 68 -13.75 5.43 5.97
C SER A 68 -12.23 5.59 5.87
N THR A 69 -11.63 6.23 6.88
CA THR A 69 -10.19 6.10 7.13
C THR A 69 -9.98 4.70 7.74
N PRO A 70 -9.21 3.81 7.10
CA PRO A 70 -8.99 2.47 7.64
C PRO A 70 -8.13 2.57 8.91
N ASP A 71 -8.45 1.77 9.92
CA ASP A 71 -7.56 1.53 11.06
C ASP A 71 -6.56 0.41 10.77
N SER A 72 -5.74 0.05 11.76
CA SER A 72 -4.73 -1.00 11.60
C SER A 72 -5.33 -2.39 11.33
N GLU A 73 -6.52 -2.67 11.86
CA GLU A 73 -7.21 -3.94 11.63
C GLU A 73 -7.79 -4.00 10.21
N ASP A 74 -8.42 -2.91 9.76
CA ASP A 74 -8.90 -2.73 8.40
C ASP A 74 -7.76 -2.89 7.38
N LEU A 75 -6.61 -2.27 7.65
CA LEU A 75 -5.43 -2.40 6.79
C LEU A 75 -4.98 -3.85 6.65
N LEU A 76 -4.90 -4.60 7.75
CA LEU A 76 -4.51 -6.00 7.71
C LEU A 76 -5.55 -6.81 6.91
N LYS A 77 -6.85 -6.58 7.14
CA LYS A 77 -7.93 -7.27 6.41
C LYS A 77 -7.91 -7.01 4.91
N PHE A 78 -7.64 -5.78 4.49
CA PHE A 78 -7.67 -5.42 3.08
C PHE A 78 -6.35 -5.75 2.37
N LEU A 79 -5.22 -5.38 2.96
CA LEU A 79 -3.94 -5.42 2.27
C LEU A 79 -3.21 -6.76 2.44
N HIS A 80 -3.40 -7.49 3.54
CA HIS A 80 -2.75 -8.80 3.69
C HIS A 80 -3.14 -9.78 2.56
N PRO A 81 -4.40 -9.85 2.10
CA PRO A 81 -4.78 -10.65 0.93
C PRO A 81 -4.24 -10.11 -0.42
N GLY A 82 -3.55 -8.97 -0.43
CA GLY A 82 -3.04 -8.34 -1.65
C GLY A 82 -4.01 -7.35 -2.31
N MET A 83 -5.10 -6.93 -1.65
CA MET A 83 -6.01 -5.97 -2.27
C MET A 83 -5.34 -4.61 -2.47
N ALA A 84 -5.75 -3.92 -3.52
CA ALA A 84 -5.46 -2.50 -3.71
C ALA A 84 -6.71 -1.71 -3.31
N VAL A 85 -6.52 -0.66 -2.53
CA VAL A 85 -7.60 0.14 -1.95
C VAL A 85 -7.42 1.60 -2.32
N ARG A 86 -8.52 2.26 -2.68
CA ARG A 86 -8.58 3.71 -2.87
C ARG A 86 -9.42 4.34 -1.77
N CYS A 87 -8.82 5.28 -1.06
CA CYS A 87 -9.48 6.03 0.00
C CYS A 87 -10.19 7.24 -0.62
N VAL A 88 -11.52 7.20 -0.63
CA VAL A 88 -12.36 8.26 -1.23
C VAL A 88 -12.65 9.39 -0.22
N SER A 89 -12.49 9.12 1.08
CA SER A 89 -12.69 10.13 2.12
C SER A 89 -11.68 11.27 2.01
N LYS A 90 -12.17 12.52 1.96
CA LYS A 90 -11.34 13.75 1.98
C LYS A 90 -10.51 13.92 3.26
N LYS A 91 -10.81 13.14 4.31
CA LYS A 91 -10.07 13.15 5.57
C LYS A 91 -8.87 12.19 5.56
N SER A 92 -8.78 11.32 4.57
CA SER A 92 -7.68 10.35 4.47
C SER A 92 -6.38 11.04 4.11
N THR A 93 -5.30 10.66 4.81
CA THR A 93 -3.93 11.09 4.51
C THR A 93 -3.41 10.48 3.20
N PHE A 94 -3.95 9.33 2.81
CA PHE A 94 -3.59 8.59 1.60
C PHE A 94 -4.76 8.53 0.64
N ASN A 95 -4.49 8.56 -0.65
CA ASN A 95 -5.49 8.33 -1.70
C ASN A 95 -5.53 6.86 -2.11
N HIS A 96 -4.39 6.18 -2.09
CA HIS A 96 -4.27 4.77 -2.48
C HIS A 96 -3.42 4.01 -1.46
N LEU A 97 -3.80 2.76 -1.21
CA LEU A 97 -3.12 1.82 -0.34
C LEU A 97 -3.00 0.48 -1.08
N PHE A 98 -1.85 -0.16 -1.02
CA PHE A 98 -1.65 -1.45 -1.69
C PHE A 98 -0.47 -2.22 -1.08
N THR A 99 -0.43 -3.51 -1.39
CA THR A 99 0.59 -4.45 -0.90
C THR A 99 1.80 -4.46 -1.81
N VAL A 100 2.98 -4.44 -1.19
CA VAL A 100 4.28 -4.57 -1.83
C VAL A 100 4.90 -5.88 -1.35
N TYR A 101 5.23 -6.75 -2.31
CA TYR A 101 5.92 -8.01 -2.06
C TYR A 101 7.42 -7.78 -2.24
N LEU A 102 8.23 -8.26 -1.31
CA LEU A 102 9.68 -8.21 -1.40
C LEU A 102 10.19 -9.49 -2.06
N LYS A 103 10.61 -9.40 -3.34
CA LYS A 103 11.17 -10.53 -4.05
C LYS A 103 12.55 -10.88 -3.46
N GLN A 104 12.72 -12.10 -2.98
CA GLN A 104 14.04 -12.61 -2.58
C GLN A 104 14.90 -12.90 -3.82
N GLU A 105 16.20 -12.63 -3.76
CA GLU A 105 17.11 -12.74 -4.92
C GLU A 105 17.15 -14.14 -5.56
N ASN A 106 16.80 -15.18 -4.80
CA ASN A 106 16.85 -16.58 -5.23
C ASN A 106 15.45 -17.25 -5.34
N SER A 107 14.36 -16.48 -5.27
CA SER A 107 13.00 -17.01 -5.39
C SER A 107 12.27 -16.35 -6.54
N ASP A 108 11.69 -17.17 -7.42
CA ASP A 108 10.76 -16.68 -8.44
C ASP A 108 9.33 -16.51 -7.92
N ARG A 109 9.07 -16.89 -6.67
CA ARG A 109 7.77 -16.76 -6.02
C ARG A 109 7.74 -15.55 -5.10
N LEU A 110 6.65 -14.80 -5.18
CA LEU A 110 6.31 -13.76 -4.19
C LEU A 110 5.61 -14.42 -3.01
N ASP A 111 6.12 -14.16 -1.82
CA ASP A 111 5.71 -14.77 -0.56
C ASP A 111 4.84 -13.79 0.25
N GLU A 112 3.78 -14.31 0.87
CA GLU A 112 2.89 -13.56 1.77
C GLU A 112 3.57 -13.21 3.08
N GLU A 113 4.55 -14.01 3.51
CA GLU A 113 5.33 -13.73 4.71
C GLU A 113 6.33 -12.57 4.51
N HIS A 114 6.53 -12.16 3.25
CA HIS A 114 7.48 -11.12 2.86
C HIS A 114 6.79 -9.93 2.17
N VAL A 115 5.74 -9.42 2.83
CA VAL A 115 4.99 -8.26 2.37
C VAL A 115 5.22 -7.03 3.26
N THR A 116 5.04 -5.87 2.65
CA THR A 116 4.89 -4.58 3.32
C THR A 116 3.78 -3.81 2.62
N PHE A 117 3.34 -2.69 3.20
CA PHE A 117 2.25 -1.90 2.68
C PHE A 117 2.74 -0.53 2.23
N CYS A 118 2.16 -0.01 1.15
CA CYS A 118 2.49 1.30 0.62
C CYS A 118 1.23 2.18 0.56
N GLY A 119 1.34 3.38 1.11
CA GLY A 119 0.34 4.44 0.99
C GLY A 119 0.83 5.57 0.09
N VAL A 120 0.01 5.97 -0.87
CA VAL A 120 0.26 7.11 -1.76
C VAL A 120 -0.74 8.21 -1.45
N GLY A 121 -0.25 9.36 -1.00
CA GLY A 121 -1.03 10.57 -0.78
C GLY A 121 -0.63 11.68 -1.75
N VAL A 122 -1.61 12.39 -2.31
CA VAL A 122 -1.40 13.61 -3.09
C VAL A 122 -1.32 14.79 -2.12
N LYS A 123 -0.17 15.45 -2.07
CA LYS A 123 0.07 16.64 -1.23
C LYS A 123 -0.63 17.85 -1.85
N ASP A 124 -1.90 18.04 -1.54
CA ASP A 124 -2.49 19.35 -1.79
C ASP A 124 -2.23 20.28 -0.59
N HIS A 125 -2.23 19.79 0.67
CA HIS A 125 -2.14 20.68 1.86
C HIS A 125 -1.51 20.08 3.14
N ILE A 126 -0.75 18.97 3.09
CA ILE A 126 -0.24 18.28 4.30
C ILE A 126 1.24 18.62 4.52
N THR A 127 1.61 19.12 5.71
CA THR A 127 3.03 19.41 6.04
C THR A 127 3.80 18.13 6.36
N GLU A 128 5.14 18.17 6.26
CA GLU A 128 6.00 17.04 6.62
C GLU A 128 5.82 16.61 8.09
N THR A 129 5.59 17.57 8.98
CA THR A 129 5.28 17.33 10.39
C THR A 129 3.95 16.59 10.56
N ASP A 130 2.92 16.97 9.79
CA ASP A 130 1.62 16.28 9.81
C ASP A 130 1.74 14.85 9.30
N LEU A 131 2.61 14.60 8.31
CA LEU A 131 2.90 13.26 7.81
C LEU A 131 3.55 12.38 8.88
N ILE A 132 4.57 12.89 9.59
CA ILE A 132 5.27 12.14 10.65
C ILE A 132 4.31 11.81 11.80
N ILE A 133 3.51 12.79 12.25
CA ILE A 133 2.54 12.58 13.34
C ILE A 133 1.53 11.50 12.95
N ARG A 134 0.98 11.58 11.74
CA ARG A 134 -0.02 10.60 11.27
C ARG A 134 0.59 9.26 10.95
N ASN A 135 1.86 9.17 10.51
CA ASN A 135 2.53 7.89 10.33
C ASN A 135 2.55 7.11 11.65
N ARG A 136 2.86 7.80 12.76
CA ARG A 136 2.86 7.20 14.11
C ARG A 136 1.50 6.68 14.55
N GLU A 137 0.40 7.36 14.21
CA GLU A 137 -0.96 6.88 14.50
C GLU A 137 -1.25 5.49 13.87
N TRP A 138 -0.47 5.07 12.87
CA TRP A 138 -0.67 3.84 12.11
C TRP A 138 0.39 2.78 12.41
N THR A 139 1.57 3.20 12.88
CA THR A 139 2.70 2.29 13.20
C THR A 139 2.87 2.02 14.70
N ASP A 140 2.36 2.89 15.58
CA ASP A 140 2.43 2.67 17.03
C ASP A 140 1.24 1.81 17.49
N THR A 141 1.42 0.50 17.46
CA THR A 141 0.62 -0.42 18.29
C THR A 141 1.18 -0.39 19.71
N HIS A 142 0.42 0.18 20.65
CA HIS A 142 0.54 -0.15 22.08
C HIS A 142 -0.33 -1.37 22.38
#